data_AF-A0A8H4RC74-F1
#
_entry.id   AF-A0A8H4RC74-F1
#
_cell.length_a   1.000
_cell.length_b   1.000
_cell.length_c   1.000
_cell.angle_alpha   90.00
_cell.angle_beta   90.00
_cell.angle_gamma   90.00
#
_symmetry.space_group_name_H-M   'P 1'
#
loop_
_entity.id
_entity.type
_entity.pdbx_description
1 polymer ?
#
loop_
_entity_poly.entity_id
_entity_poly.type
_entity_poly.pdbx_seq_one_letter_code
_entity_poly.pdbx_strand_id
1 'polypeptide(L)'
;MEHINNRGGIVGRGILLDYVRYASLHRINYSAMSRHPISLNTLLAIAKEQKVEFRKGDILLVRTGWTKWYEEHGEEEREKYITNGSAWVGVEGCEEVVEWLWDGGFAAVAGDSIGAPRPPPFDDGNADW
;
A
#
# COMPACT_ATOMS: atom_id res chain seq x y z
N MET A 1 26.13 -1.37 -21.70
CA MET A 1 25.99 -1.59 -20.24
C MET A 1 26.22 -0.25 -19.53
N GLU A 2 25.34 0.75 -19.71
CA GLU A 2 25.56 2.11 -19.18
C GLU A 2 24.25 2.79 -18.73
N HIS A 3 23.39 2.09 -17.99
CA HIS A 3 22.11 2.66 -17.52
C HIS A 3 21.88 2.51 -16.02
N ILE A 4 22.93 2.22 -15.24
CA ILE A 4 22.85 2.15 -13.78
C ILE A 4 23.75 3.24 -13.24
N ASN A 5 23.15 4.18 -12.50
CA ASN A 5 23.85 5.23 -11.77
C ASN A 5 25.04 4.64 -10.99
N ASN A 6 26.21 5.26 -11.10
CA ASN A 6 27.47 4.80 -10.48
C ASN A 6 27.39 4.66 -8.94
N ARG A 7 26.33 5.19 -8.33
CA ARG A 7 26.04 5.06 -6.88
C ARG A 7 25.21 3.83 -6.50
N GLY A 8 24.66 3.09 -7.45
CA GLY A 8 23.76 1.95 -7.20
C GLY A 8 22.46 2.39 -6.51
N GLY A 9 21.38 2.55 -7.28
CA GLY A 9 20.10 2.96 -6.70
C GLY A 9 18.93 2.77 -7.66
N ILE A 10 17.72 2.74 -7.10
CA ILE A 10 16.48 2.67 -7.88
C ILE A 10 16.20 4.07 -8.43
N VAL A 11 16.17 4.21 -9.75
CA VAL A 11 15.82 5.45 -10.46
C VAL A 11 14.70 5.14 -11.44
N GLY A 12 13.57 5.81 -11.29
CA GLY A 12 12.38 5.58 -12.10
C GLY A 12 11.30 6.61 -11.83
N ARG A 13 10.18 6.49 -12.52
CA ARG A 13 9.02 7.35 -12.30
C ARG A 13 8.20 6.81 -11.13
N GLY A 14 8.14 7.58 -10.05
CA GLY A 14 7.31 7.25 -8.88
C GLY A 14 5.88 7.76 -9.05
N ILE A 15 4.90 6.94 -8.70
CA ILE A 15 3.49 7.32 -8.58
C ILE A 15 3.06 7.17 -7.14
N LEU A 16 2.45 8.20 -6.57
CA LEU A 16 1.89 8.17 -5.22
C LEU A 16 0.37 8.13 -5.26
N LEU A 17 -0.21 7.03 -4.78
CA LEU A 17 -1.63 6.93 -4.47
C LEU A 17 -1.85 7.27 -2.99
N ASP A 18 -2.52 8.40 -2.75
CA ASP A 18 -2.74 8.94 -1.40
C ASP A 18 -4.11 8.53 -0.84
N TYR A 19 -4.14 7.39 -0.14
CA TYR A 19 -5.36 6.87 0.46
C TYR A 19 -5.86 7.75 1.61
N VAL A 20 -4.96 8.30 2.43
CA VAL A 20 -5.34 9.16 3.57
C VAL A 20 -6.10 10.38 3.09
N ARG A 21 -5.59 11.05 2.04
CA ARG A 21 -6.26 12.21 1.45
C ARG A 21 -7.60 11.82 0.83
N TYR A 22 -7.65 10.69 0.12
CA TYR A 22 -8.88 10.17 -0.46
C TYR A 22 -9.95 9.88 0.61
N ALA A 23 -9.58 9.17 1.67
CA ALA A 23 -10.49 8.87 2.78
C ALA A 23 -11.06 10.15 3.43
N SER A 24 -10.23 11.18 3.60
CA SER A 24 -10.67 12.48 4.12
C SER A 24 -11.67 13.17 3.18
N LEU A 25 -11.39 13.21 1.87
CA LEU A 25 -12.26 13.85 0.88
C LEU A 25 -13.61 13.14 0.73
N HIS A 26 -13.61 11.81 0.81
CA HIS A 26 -14.81 10.97 0.67
C HIS A 26 -15.50 10.66 2.00
N ARG A 27 -15.05 11.26 3.11
CA ARG A 27 -15.59 11.05 4.46
C ARG A 27 -15.62 9.58 4.88
N ILE A 28 -14.63 8.81 4.46
CA ILE A 28 -14.46 7.41 4.83
C ILE A 28 -13.93 7.38 6.26
N ASN A 29 -14.62 6.68 7.15
CA ASN A 29 -14.11 6.45 8.50
C ASN A 29 -12.90 5.51 8.41
N TYR A 30 -11.71 6.04 8.71
CA TYR A 30 -10.44 5.37 8.47
C TYR A 30 -9.50 5.51 9.66
N SER A 31 -8.83 4.42 10.02
CA SER A 31 -7.72 4.39 10.99
C SER A 31 -6.60 3.53 10.45
N ALA A 32 -5.35 3.99 10.58
CA ALA A 32 -4.18 3.21 10.17
C ALA A 32 -3.98 1.94 11.02
N MET A 33 -4.57 1.89 12.22
CA MET A 33 -4.52 0.77 13.16
C MET A 33 -5.76 -0.13 13.10
N SER A 34 -6.58 -0.01 12.05
CA SER A 34 -7.73 -0.91 11.84
C SER A 34 -7.46 -1.90 10.70
N ARG A 35 -8.23 -2.99 10.68
CA ARG A 35 -8.19 -4.00 9.61
C ARG A 35 -8.94 -3.46 8.38
N HIS A 36 -8.37 -2.45 7.74
CA HIS A 36 -8.97 -1.75 6.62
C HIS A 36 -8.37 -2.22 5.29
N PRO A 37 -9.07 -3.04 4.48
CA PRO A 37 -8.59 -3.40 3.14
C PRO A 37 -8.71 -2.20 2.20
N ILE A 38 -7.61 -1.84 1.54
CA ILE A 38 -7.65 -0.92 0.40
C ILE A 38 -7.84 -1.79 -0.86
N SER A 39 -9.06 -1.79 -1.38
CA SER A 39 -9.41 -2.55 -2.59
C SER A 39 -8.76 -1.99 -3.85
N LEU A 40 -8.60 -2.83 -4.88
CA LEU A 40 -8.11 -2.39 -6.19
C LEU A 40 -8.98 -1.25 -6.76
N ASN A 41 -10.30 -1.37 -6.66
CA ASN A 41 -11.24 -0.35 -7.12
C ASN A 41 -10.99 1.01 -6.45
N THR A 42 -10.65 1.01 -5.16
CA THR A 42 -10.27 2.25 -4.48
C THR A 42 -8.96 2.83 -5.00
N LEU A 43 -7.94 2.00 -5.26
CA LEU A 43 -6.67 2.45 -5.84
C LEU A 43 -6.87 3.07 -7.23
N LEU A 44 -7.68 2.45 -8.08
CA LEU A 44 -8.01 2.96 -9.41
C LEU A 44 -8.82 4.26 -9.33
N ALA A 45 -9.77 4.36 -8.39
CA ALA A 45 -10.52 5.59 -8.15
C ALA A 45 -9.61 6.75 -7.70
N ILE A 46 -8.67 6.46 -6.80
CA ILE A 46 -7.65 7.40 -6.36
C ILE A 46 -6.82 7.89 -7.54
N ALA A 47 -6.30 6.96 -8.37
CA ALA A 47 -5.51 7.32 -9.55
C ALA A 47 -6.28 8.22 -10.51
N LYS A 48 -7.57 7.92 -10.75
CA LYS A 48 -8.45 8.72 -11.60
C LYS A 48 -8.68 10.13 -11.04
N GLU A 49 -8.95 10.25 -9.74
CA GLU A 49 -9.15 11.56 -9.08
C GLU A 49 -7.86 12.39 -9.07
N GLN A 50 -6.72 11.73 -8.89
CA GLN A 50 -5.40 12.34 -9.00
C GLN A 50 -4.98 12.66 -10.42
N LYS A 51 -5.75 12.20 -11.43
CA LYS A 51 -5.42 12.31 -12.86
C LYS A 51 -4.05 11.73 -13.18
N VAL A 52 -3.74 10.58 -12.58
CA VAL A 52 -2.50 9.86 -12.78
C VAL A 52 -2.70 8.76 -13.81
N GLU A 53 -1.78 8.70 -14.77
CA GLU A 53 -1.71 7.63 -15.76
C GLU A 53 -0.53 6.70 -15.46
N PHE A 54 -0.83 5.42 -15.32
CA PHE A 54 0.17 4.36 -15.17
C PHE A 54 0.90 4.12 -16.49
N ARG A 55 2.21 3.91 -16.41
CA ARG A 55 3.07 3.49 -17.52
C ARG A 55 3.95 2.36 -17.04
N LYS A 56 4.34 1.52 -17.99
CA LYS A 56 5.29 0.45 -17.73
C LYS A 56 6.61 1.00 -17.15
N GLY A 57 7.10 0.36 -16.10
CA GLY A 57 8.31 0.77 -15.37
C GLY A 57 8.06 1.74 -14.22
N ASP A 58 6.80 2.08 -13.92
CA ASP A 58 6.47 2.91 -12.77
C ASP A 58 6.75 2.21 -11.43
N ILE A 59 7.10 3.02 -10.44
CA ILE A 59 7.22 2.60 -9.05
C ILE A 59 5.97 3.09 -8.32
N LEU A 60 5.09 2.16 -7.94
CA LEU A 60 3.87 2.47 -7.23
C LEU A 60 4.14 2.64 -5.74
N LEU A 61 3.71 3.76 -5.18
CA LEU A 61 3.78 4.08 -3.76
C LEU A 61 2.36 4.29 -3.23
N VAL A 62 1.96 3.53 -2.20
CA VAL A 62 0.66 3.68 -1.56
C VAL A 62 0.84 4.29 -0.17
N ARG A 63 0.27 5.48 0.03
CA ARG A 63 0.28 6.17 1.32
C ARG A 63 -0.98 5.86 2.10
N THR A 64 -0.83 5.05 3.14
CA THR A 64 -1.85 4.64 4.11
C THR A 64 -1.82 5.52 5.37
N GLY A 65 -0.72 6.21 5.68
CA GLY A 65 -0.61 7.05 6.87
C GLY A 65 -0.18 6.30 8.13
N TRP A 66 0.25 5.04 8.00
CA TRP A 66 0.77 4.26 9.12
C TRP A 66 2.04 4.88 9.72
N THR A 67 3.00 5.33 8.89
CA THR A 67 4.20 6.03 9.39
C THR A 67 3.85 7.29 10.17
N LYS A 68 2.86 8.07 9.69
CA LYS A 68 2.42 9.27 10.39
C LYS A 68 1.84 8.93 11.78
N TRP A 69 0.98 7.90 11.85
CA TRP A 69 0.46 7.43 13.14
C TRP A 69 1.59 6.99 14.06
N TYR A 70 2.56 6.23 13.55
CA TYR A 70 3.72 5.78 14.32
C TYR A 70 4.49 6.96 14.92
N GLU A 71 4.83 7.96 14.13
CA GLU A 71 5.59 9.16 14.58
C GLU A 71 4.83 10.00 15.62
N GLU A 72 3.51 10.09 15.53
CA GLU A 72 2.68 10.92 16.42
C GLU A 72 2.34 10.25 17.76
N HIS A 73 2.51 8.93 17.90
CA HIS A 73 2.13 8.17 19.10
C HIS A 73 3.34 7.69 19.92
N GLY A 74 3.18 7.64 21.24
CA GLY A 74 4.20 7.20 22.18
C GLY A 74 4.38 5.68 22.25
N GLU A 75 5.36 5.23 23.04
CA GLU A 75 5.75 3.83 23.18
C GLU A 75 4.61 2.91 23.62
N GLU A 76 3.80 3.32 24.61
CA GLU A 76 2.67 2.53 25.14
C GLU A 76 1.59 2.24 24.09
N GLU A 77 1.25 3.24 23.27
CA GLU A 77 0.28 3.09 22.18
C GLU A 77 0.86 2.22 21.05
N ARG A 78 2.15 2.37 20.74
CA ARG A 78 2.84 1.52 19.75
C ARG A 78 2.87 0.06 20.19
N GLU A 79 3.19 -0.22 21.46
CA GLU A 79 3.15 -1.59 21.98
C GLU A 79 1.74 -2.19 21.90
N LYS A 80 0.71 -1.40 22.22
CA LYS A 80 -0.68 -1.85 22.16
C LYS A 80 -1.14 -2.22 20.76
N TYR A 81 -0.85 -1.39 19.75
CA TYR A 81 -1.38 -1.58 18.39
C TYR A 81 -0.44 -2.31 17.43
N ILE A 82 0.88 -2.28 17.65
CA ILE A 82 1.87 -2.91 16.77
C ILE A 82 2.36 -4.23 17.34
N THR A 83 2.78 -4.25 18.61
CA THR A 83 3.33 -5.45 19.24
C THR A 83 2.23 -6.43 19.64
N ASN A 84 1.16 -5.91 20.25
CA ASN A 84 0.04 -6.70 20.76
C ASN A 84 -1.19 -6.67 19.84
N GLY A 85 -1.16 -5.85 18.79
CA GLY A 85 -2.24 -5.70 17.82
C GLY A 85 -2.02 -6.53 16.55
N SER A 86 -3.11 -6.99 15.95
CA SER A 86 -3.12 -7.75 14.69
C SER A 86 -3.84 -7.01 13.54
N ALA A 87 -4.17 -5.74 13.76
CA ALA A 87 -4.96 -4.94 12.84
C ALA A 87 -4.09 -3.86 12.20
N TRP A 88 -3.76 -4.06 10.91
CA TRP A 88 -3.08 -3.06 10.10
C TRP A 88 -3.81 -2.82 8.77
N VAL A 89 -3.77 -1.55 8.36
CA VAL A 89 -4.12 -1.14 7.00
C VAL A 89 -3.15 -1.76 6.00
N GLY A 90 -3.66 -2.06 4.81
CA GLY A 90 -2.83 -2.49 3.69
C GLY A 90 -3.65 -2.62 2.42
N VAL A 91 -2.95 -2.67 1.29
CA VAL A 91 -3.56 -3.10 0.02
C VAL A 91 -4.05 -4.53 0.19
N GLU A 92 -5.24 -4.79 -0.32
CA GLU A 92 -5.85 -6.12 -0.32
C GLU A 92 -4.96 -7.13 -1.04
N GLY A 93 -4.66 -8.26 -0.39
CA GLY A 93 -3.89 -9.35 -0.98
C GLY A 93 -4.79 -10.35 -1.70
N CYS A 94 -5.46 -9.89 -2.75
CA CYS A 94 -6.23 -10.75 -3.65
C CYS A 94 -5.49 -10.94 -4.99
N GLU A 95 -5.84 -12.01 -5.71
CA GLU A 95 -5.27 -12.32 -7.03
C GLU A 95 -5.43 -11.15 -8.01
N GLU A 96 -6.57 -10.46 -7.96
CA GLU A 96 -6.87 -9.30 -8.81
C GLU A 96 -5.84 -8.16 -8.65
N VAL A 97 -5.39 -7.89 -7.41
CA VAL A 97 -4.35 -6.88 -7.16
C VAL A 97 -3.00 -7.35 -7.71
N VAL A 98 -2.68 -8.63 -7.56
CA VAL A 98 -1.41 -9.19 -8.07
C VAL A 98 -1.38 -9.17 -9.59
N GLU A 99 -2.46 -9.59 -10.24
CA GLU A 99 -2.62 -9.55 -11.70
C GLU A 99 -2.53 -8.10 -12.21
N TRP A 100 -3.22 -7.16 -11.57
CA TRP A 100 -3.13 -5.74 -11.93
C TRP A 100 -1.71 -5.18 -11.80
N LEU A 101 -0.98 -5.54 -10.74
CA LEU A 101 0.40 -5.12 -10.55
C LEU A 101 1.32 -5.69 -11.64
N TRP A 102 1.08 -6.94 -12.03
CA TRP A 102 1.82 -7.63 -13.09
C TRP A 102 1.53 -7.01 -14.47
N ASP A 103 0.27 -6.88 -14.83
CA ASP A 103 -0.19 -6.38 -16.13
C ASP A 103 0.14 -4.89 -16.33
N GLY A 104 0.08 -4.11 -15.25
CA GLY A 104 0.52 -2.71 -15.25
C GLY A 104 2.01 -2.54 -15.53
N GLY A 105 2.80 -3.60 -15.39
CA GLY A 105 4.24 -3.60 -15.62
C GLY A 105 4.98 -2.66 -14.66
N PHE A 106 4.53 -2.58 -13.40
CA PHE A 106 5.20 -1.80 -12.37
C PHE A 106 6.58 -2.39 -12.07
N ALA A 107 7.60 -1.54 -11.96
CA ALA A 107 8.96 -1.95 -11.62
C ALA A 107 9.10 -2.31 -10.13
N ALA A 108 8.30 -1.66 -9.27
CA ALA A 108 8.27 -1.89 -7.84
C ALA A 108 6.95 -1.39 -7.24
N VAL A 109 6.58 -1.95 -6.10
CA VAL A 109 5.44 -1.54 -5.28
C VAL A 109 5.93 -1.34 -3.85
N ALA A 110 5.60 -0.21 -3.26
CA ALA A 110 5.91 0.11 -1.88
C ALA A 110 4.71 0.76 -1.20
N GLY A 111 4.64 0.62 0.12
CA GLY A 111 3.67 1.30 0.95
C GLY A 111 4.31 1.69 2.28
N ASP A 112 3.65 2.57 3.00
CA ASP A 112 4.06 2.97 4.36
C ASP A 112 3.44 2.08 5.46
N SER A 113 2.71 1.02 5.09
CA SER A 113 2.17 0.00 6.00
C SER A 113 3.21 -1.08 6.34
N ILE A 114 2.98 -1.81 7.45
CA ILE A 114 3.84 -2.91 7.92
C ILE A 114 4.07 -3.99 6.84
N GLY A 115 3.12 -4.18 5.92
CA GLY A 115 3.28 -4.99 4.71
C GLY A 115 2.45 -4.46 3.55
N ALA A 116 2.96 -4.60 2.34
CA ALA A 116 2.25 -4.36 1.09
C ALA A 116 2.57 -5.51 0.11
N PRO A 117 1.62 -6.37 -0.26
CA PRO A 117 0.21 -6.46 0.15
C PRO A 117 0.00 -7.14 1.52
N ARG A 118 -1.18 -6.95 2.12
CA ARG A 118 -1.59 -7.74 3.30
C ARG A 118 -1.71 -9.21 2.86
N PRO A 119 -1.19 -10.20 3.60
CA PRO A 119 -1.52 -11.59 3.31
C PRO A 119 -3.05 -11.77 3.34
N PRO A 120 -3.64 -12.60 2.45
CA PRO A 120 -5.03 -13.00 2.60
C PRO A 120 -5.25 -13.53 4.03
N PRO A 121 -6.49 -13.48 4.58
CA PRO A 121 -6.76 -14.27 5.78
C PRO A 121 -6.19 -15.68 5.54
N PHE A 122 -5.32 -16.15 6.45
CA PHE A 122 -4.84 -17.52 6.37
C PHE A 122 -6.08 -18.40 6.38
N ASP A 123 -6.36 -19.03 5.24
CA ASP A 123 -7.44 -20.00 5.13
C ASP A 123 -7.23 -21.02 6.25
N ASP A 124 -8.32 -21.37 6.92
CA ASP A 124 -8.42 -22.34 8.01
C ASP A 124 -8.20 -23.79 7.55
N GLY A 125 -7.30 -23.98 6.58
CA GLY A 125 -6.79 -25.28 6.15
C GLY A 125 -7.16 -25.68 4.73
N ASN A 126 -7.51 -24.75 3.83
CA ASN A 126 -7.92 -25.13 2.46
C ASN A 126 -7.33 -24.26 1.35
N ALA A 127 -6.09 -23.82 1.49
CA ALA A 127 -5.34 -23.22 0.40
C ALA A 127 -4.51 -24.31 -0.30
N ASP A 128 -5.04 -24.83 -1.41
CA ASP A 128 -4.26 -25.56 -2.41
C ASP A 128 -3.27 -24.57 -3.05
N TRP A 129 -1.99 -24.67 -2.66
CA TRP A 129 -0.83 -24.13 -3.36
C TRP A 129 0.04 -25.29 -3.86
#